data_AF-A0A0A2AER8-F1
#
_entry.id   AF-A0A0A2AER8-F1
#
_cell.length_a   1.000
_cell.length_b   1.000
_cell.length_c   1.000
_cell.angle_alpha   90.00
_cell.angle_beta   90.00
_cell.angle_gamma   90.00
#
_symmetry.space_group_name_H-M   'P 1'
#
loop_
_entity.id
_entity.type
_entity.pdbx_description
1 polymer ?
#
loop_
_entity_poly.entity_id
_entity_poly.type
_entity_poly.pdbx_seq_one_letter_code
_entity_poly.pdbx_strand_id
1 'polypeptide(L)'
;MKKKSVIYSDLSNKQLENLKEFYIQKKVESMSHRELKEYVLEIISHQINSTIDKEEEMEAWIEMSDFFGEQFEKIILEIQTKYSDEKNVLETEIDHQKTRKELIEMNNSDQDKKDMWDD
;
A
#
# COMPACT_ATOMS: atom_id res chain seq x y z
N MET A 1 2.90 -14.49 47.86
CA MET A 1 1.82 -13.58 47.41
C MET A 1 1.55 -13.84 45.93
N LYS A 2 0.32 -14.22 45.54
CA LYS A 2 -0.01 -14.38 44.12
C LYS A 2 0.05 -13.01 43.46
N LYS A 3 0.99 -12.79 42.53
CA LYS A 3 1.02 -11.57 41.72
C LYS A 3 -0.31 -11.49 40.97
N LYS A 4 -1.16 -10.51 41.30
CA LYS A 4 -2.33 -10.20 40.47
C LYS A 4 -1.80 -9.77 39.12
N SER A 5 -2.24 -10.44 38.05
CA SER A 5 -1.95 -10.01 36.68
C SER A 5 -2.78 -8.76 36.43
N VAL A 6 -2.10 -7.69 36.01
CA VAL A 6 -2.74 -6.47 35.55
C VAL A 6 -3.35 -6.76 34.18
N ILE A 7 -4.63 -6.46 34.01
CA ILE A 7 -5.36 -6.65 32.76
C ILE A 7 -5.59 -5.30 32.05
N TYR A 8 -5.93 -5.34 30.77
CA TYR A 8 -6.13 -4.13 29.94
C TYR A 8 -7.07 -3.10 30.59
N SER A 9 -8.18 -3.57 31.19
CA SER A 9 -9.19 -2.72 31.84
C SER A 9 -8.70 -2.02 33.11
N ASP A 10 -7.54 -2.40 33.65
CA ASP A 10 -6.96 -1.76 34.83
C ASP A 10 -6.20 -0.47 34.47
N LEU A 11 -5.98 -0.20 33.19
CA LEU A 11 -5.25 0.96 32.69
C LEU A 11 -6.22 2.04 32.19
N SER A 12 -5.95 3.29 32.58
CA SER A 12 -6.55 4.44 31.92
C SER A 12 -5.98 4.64 30.50
N ASN A 13 -6.70 5.36 29.64
CA ASN A 13 -6.25 5.65 28.27
C ASN A 13 -4.85 6.26 28.23
N LYS A 14 -4.55 7.22 29.12
CA LYS A 14 -3.23 7.85 29.21
C LYS A 14 -2.13 6.86 29.63
N GLN A 15 -2.44 5.94 30.55
CA GLN A 15 -1.48 4.89 30.94
C GLN A 15 -1.25 3.90 29.81
N LEU A 16 -2.29 3.59 29.03
CA LEU A 16 -2.20 2.71 27.88
C LEU A 16 -1.38 3.35 26.74
N GLU A 17 -1.57 4.63 26.45
CA GLU A 17 -0.76 5.38 25.48
C GLU A 17 0.72 5.35 25.87
N ASN A 18 1.05 5.70 27.11
CA ASN A 18 2.42 5.62 27.62
C ASN A 18 3.00 4.20 27.54
N LEU A 19 2.18 3.16 27.79
CA LEU A 19 2.62 1.78 27.66
C LEU A 19 2.95 1.42 26.21
N LYS A 20 2.14 1.90 25.25
CA LYS A 20 2.40 1.70 23.82
C LYS A 20 3.70 2.40 23.40
N GLU A 21 3.90 3.65 23.77
CA GLU A 21 5.14 4.39 23.49
C GLU A 21 6.36 3.69 24.09
N PHE A 22 6.27 3.27 25.35
CA PHE A 22 7.34 2.54 26.03
C PHE A 22 7.65 1.21 25.34
N TYR A 23 6.63 0.48 24.90
CA TYR A 23 6.80 -0.76 24.13
C TYR A 23 7.52 -0.50 22.81
N ILE A 24 7.09 0.52 22.04
CA ILE A 24 7.69 0.87 20.75
C ILE A 24 9.18 1.17 20.95
N GLN A 25 9.50 2.02 21.92
CA GLN A 25 10.89 2.36 22.24
C GLN A 25 11.72 1.12 22.57
N LYS A 26 11.23 0.28 23.50
CA LYS A 26 11.96 -0.93 23.90
C LYS A 26 12.10 -1.94 22.77
N LYS A 27 11.09 -2.04 21.90
CA LYS A 27 11.11 -2.91 20.73
C LYS A 27 12.22 -2.47 19.78
N VAL A 28 12.31 -1.18 19.45
CA VAL A 28 13.37 -0.63 18.59
C VAL A 28 14.76 -0.80 19.22
N GLU A 29 14.91 -0.48 20.51
CA GLU A 29 16.18 -0.63 21.24
C GLU A 29 16.67 -2.08 21.31
N SER A 30 15.76 -3.06 21.30
CA SER A 30 16.10 -4.48 21.35
C SER A 30 16.57 -5.07 20.02
N MET A 31 16.32 -4.38 18.90
CA MET A 31 16.66 -4.87 17.57
C MET A 31 18.09 -4.48 17.20
N SER A 32 18.82 -5.41 16.59
CA SER A 32 20.09 -5.09 15.95
C SER A 32 19.87 -4.17 14.75
N HIS A 33 20.92 -3.49 14.30
CA HIS A 33 20.83 -2.62 13.12
C HIS A 33 20.34 -3.38 11.87
N ARG A 34 20.72 -4.65 11.72
CA ARG A 34 20.26 -5.50 10.61
C ARG A 34 18.76 -5.77 10.70
N GLU A 35 18.29 -6.22 11.86
CA GLU A 35 16.87 -6.53 12.08
C GLU A 35 16.01 -5.27 11.95
N LEU A 36 16.49 -4.13 12.46
CA LEU A 36 15.79 -2.86 12.30
C LEU A 36 15.67 -2.46 10.83
N LYS A 37 16.75 -2.65 10.04
CA LYS A 37 16.74 -2.36 8.61
C LYS A 37 15.76 -3.27 7.86
N GLU A 38 15.76 -4.56 8.16
CA GLU A 38 14.83 -5.54 7.56
C GLU A 38 13.37 -5.21 7.93
N TYR A 39 13.11 -4.90 9.20
CA TYR A 39 11.79 -4.53 9.69
C TYR A 39 11.25 -3.25 9.03
N VAL A 40 12.09 -2.21 8.92
CA VAL A 40 11.70 -0.96 8.26
C VAL A 40 11.48 -1.17 6.76
N LEU A 41 12.31 -1.99 6.11
CA LEU A 41 12.13 -2.33 4.71
C LEU A 41 10.80 -3.04 4.45
N GLU A 42 10.41 -3.96 5.33
CA GLU A 42 9.13 -4.65 5.25
C GLU A 42 7.95 -3.67 5.42
N ILE A 43 8.05 -2.73 6.38
CA ILE A 43 7.03 -1.70 6.59
C ILE A 43 6.86 -0.83 5.34
N ILE A 44 7.95 -0.26 4.82
CA ILE A 44 7.91 0.61 3.64
C ILE A 44 7.38 -0.18 2.43
N SER A 45 7.80 -1.43 2.27
CA SER A 45 7.28 -2.30 1.21
C SER A 45 5.78 -2.47 1.31
N HIS A 46 5.23 -2.72 2.50
CA HIS A 46 3.79 -2.82 2.67
C HIS A 46 3.07 -1.50 2.37
N GLN A 47 3.61 -0.37 2.81
CA GLN A 47 3.01 0.96 2.55
C GLN A 47 2.96 1.30 1.06
N ILE A 48 4.01 0.97 0.30
CA ILE A 48 4.12 1.33 -1.12
C ILE A 48 3.46 0.29 -2.03
N ASN A 49 3.56 -1.01 -1.70
CA ASN A 49 3.12 -2.10 -2.60
C ASN A 49 1.73 -2.66 -2.25
N SER A 50 1.20 -2.38 -1.06
CA SER A 50 -0.14 -2.86 -0.66
C SER A 50 -1.20 -1.77 -0.82
N THR A 51 -0.92 -0.77 -1.66
CA THR A 51 -1.87 0.27 -2.04
C THR A 51 -2.99 -0.37 -2.88
N ILE A 52 -4.25 -0.03 -2.56
CA ILE A 52 -5.43 -0.62 -3.21
C ILE A 52 -6.12 0.42 -4.09
N ASP A 53 -5.99 1.70 -3.76
CA ASP A 53 -6.60 2.80 -4.49
C ASP A 53 -5.57 3.70 -5.18
N LYS A 54 -6.01 4.36 -6.25
CA LYS A 54 -5.21 5.29 -7.04
C LYS A 54 -4.68 6.47 -6.22
N GLU A 55 -5.41 6.86 -5.18
CA GLU A 55 -4.98 7.92 -4.27
C GLU A 55 -3.73 7.51 -3.48
N GLU A 56 -3.73 6.29 -2.92
CA GLU A 56 -2.57 5.74 -2.20
C GLU A 56 -1.37 5.51 -3.14
N GLU A 57 -1.62 5.09 -4.39
CA GLU A 57 -0.56 5.01 -5.42
C GLU A 57 0.03 6.38 -5.77
N MET A 58 -0.80 7.43 -5.85
CA MET A 58 -0.33 8.81 -6.07
C MET A 58 0.46 9.35 -4.87
N GLU A 59 0.02 9.06 -3.64
CA GLU A 59 0.77 9.42 -2.43
C GLU A 59 2.15 8.74 -2.40
N ALA A 60 2.19 7.43 -2.69
CA ALA A 60 3.45 6.69 -2.81
C ALA A 60 4.35 7.27 -3.92
N TRP A 61 3.78 7.67 -5.05
CA TRP A 61 4.52 8.33 -6.13
C TRP A 61 5.13 9.66 -5.70
N ILE A 62 4.36 10.50 -5.02
CA ILE A 62 4.83 11.78 -4.50
C ILE A 62 5.95 11.56 -3.48
N GLU A 63 5.79 10.61 -2.55
CA GLU A 63 6.82 10.27 -1.57
C GLU A 63 8.13 9.84 -2.25
N MET A 64 8.04 8.98 -3.28
CA MET A 64 9.22 8.58 -4.06
C MET A 64 9.85 9.76 -4.80
N SER A 65 9.04 10.60 -5.44
CA SER A 65 9.50 11.78 -6.16
C SER A 65 10.24 12.75 -5.23
N ASP A 66 9.69 13.01 -4.05
CA ASP A 66 10.30 13.89 -3.06
C ASP A 66 11.60 13.30 -2.49
N PHE A 67 11.65 11.98 -2.27
CA PHE A 67 12.84 11.29 -1.77
C PHE A 67 14.01 11.30 -2.78
N PHE A 68 13.73 10.99 -4.05
CA PHE A 68 14.76 10.92 -5.10
C PHE A 68 15.08 12.29 -5.73
N GLY A 69 14.19 13.26 -5.59
CA GLY A 69 14.36 14.64 -6.06
C GLY A 69 14.77 14.70 -7.53
N GLU A 70 15.83 15.47 -7.82
CA GLU A 70 16.35 15.66 -9.19
C GLU A 70 16.79 14.36 -9.88
N GLN A 71 17.09 13.30 -9.13
CA GLN A 71 17.49 12.01 -9.70
C GLN A 71 16.29 11.15 -10.10
N PHE A 72 15.08 11.49 -9.66
CA PHE A 72 13.91 10.65 -9.84
C PHE A 72 13.61 10.35 -11.31
N GLU A 73 13.62 11.38 -12.16
CA GLU A 73 13.39 11.25 -13.60
C GLU A 73 14.46 10.36 -14.26
N LYS A 74 15.73 10.54 -13.89
CA LYS A 74 16.83 9.73 -14.41
C LYS A 74 16.67 8.25 -14.04
N ILE A 75 16.28 7.97 -12.79
CA ILE A 75 16.03 6.61 -12.31
C ILE A 75 14.87 5.97 -13.08
N ILE A 76 13.78 6.71 -13.31
CA ILE A 76 12.65 6.23 -14.12
C ILE A 76 13.10 5.89 -15.54
N LEU A 77 13.89 6.75 -16.19
CA LEU A 77 14.39 6.51 -17.54
C LEU A 77 15.30 5.28 -17.62
N GLU A 78 16.15 5.07 -16.61
CA GLU A 78 17.00 3.87 -16.50
C GLU A 78 16.15 2.59 -16.35
N ILE A 79 15.10 2.63 -15.50
CA ILE A 79 14.16 1.53 -15.33
C ILE A 79 13.42 1.25 -16.64
N GLN A 80 12.84 2.26 -17.28
CA GLN A 80 12.13 2.12 -18.56
C GLN A 80 13.02 1.54 -19.65
N THR A 81 14.30 1.95 -19.71
CA THR A 81 15.26 1.41 -20.67
C THR A 81 15.55 -0.06 -20.39
N LYS A 82 15.69 -0.43 -19.10
CA LYS A 82 15.98 -1.80 -18.67
C LYS A 82 14.83 -2.78 -18.92
N TYR A 83 13.58 -2.31 -18.87
CA TYR A 83 12.37 -3.12 -19.08
C TYR A 83 11.65 -2.79 -20.39
N SER A 84 12.34 -2.17 -21.34
CA SER A 84 11.76 -1.73 -22.62
C SER A 84 11.21 -2.88 -23.48
N ASP A 85 11.74 -4.10 -23.33
CA ASP A 85 11.23 -5.31 -23.99
C ASP A 85 9.92 -5.85 -23.37
N GLU A 86 9.61 -5.53 -22.11
CA GLU A 86 8.34 -5.88 -21.44
C GLU A 86 7.19 -4.91 -21.77
N LYS A 87 7.52 -3.73 -22.33
CA LYS A 87 6.55 -2.68 -22.70
C LYS A 87 5.50 -3.18 -23.70
N ASN A 88 5.88 -4.08 -24.60
CA ASN A 88 4.97 -4.71 -25.55
C ASN A 88 3.90 -5.59 -24.87
N VAL A 89 4.18 -6.13 -23.68
CA VAL A 89 3.27 -7.02 -22.92
C VAL A 89 2.27 -6.21 -22.09
N LEU A 90 2.73 -5.14 -21.43
CA LEU A 90 1.88 -4.25 -20.64
C LEU A 90 0.95 -3.40 -21.51
N GLU A 91 1.39 -2.93 -22.68
CA GLU A 91 0.51 -2.22 -23.64
C GLU A 91 -0.65 -3.11 -24.10
N THR A 92 -0.40 -4.40 -24.37
CA THR A 92 -1.47 -5.35 -24.67
C THR A 92 -2.41 -5.60 -23.49
N GLU A 93 -1.91 -5.61 -22.25
CA GLU A 93 -2.73 -5.87 -21.06
C GLU A 93 -3.64 -4.67 -20.70
N ILE A 94 -3.11 -3.45 -20.83
CA ILE A 94 -3.87 -2.20 -20.70
C ILE A 94 -4.94 -2.10 -21.79
N ASP A 95 -4.62 -2.50 -23.04
CA ASP A 95 -5.58 -2.53 -24.15
C ASP A 95 -6.69 -3.55 -23.90
N HIS A 96 -6.38 -4.74 -23.37
CA HIS A 96 -7.39 -5.73 -22.97
C HIS A 96 -8.31 -5.23 -21.85
N GLN A 97 -7.77 -4.55 -20.83
CA GLN A 97 -8.57 -3.99 -19.75
C GLN A 97 -9.45 -2.83 -20.21
N LYS A 98 -8.95 -1.99 -21.14
CA LYS A 98 -9.72 -0.91 -21.76
C LYS A 98 -10.85 -1.46 -22.63
N THR A 99 -10.55 -2.45 -23.48
CA THR A 99 -11.54 -3.16 -24.30
C THR A 99 -12.63 -3.80 -23.43
N ARG A 100 -12.25 -4.40 -22.29
CA ARG A 100 -13.21 -4.98 -21.35
C ARG A 100 -14.13 -3.93 -20.72
N LYS A 101 -13.63 -2.73 -20.38
CA LYS A 101 -14.45 -1.63 -19.86
C LYS A 101 -15.44 -1.12 -20.91
N GLU A 102 -14.99 -0.93 -22.15
CA GLU A 102 -15.84 -0.50 -23.25
C GLU A 102 -16.96 -1.52 -23.53
N LEU A 103 -16.67 -2.82 -23.48
CA LEU A 103 -17.68 -3.89 -23.61
C LEU A 103 -18.71 -3.89 -22.46
N ILE A 104 -18.29 -3.60 -21.23
CA ILE A 104 -19.19 -3.49 -20.07
C ILE A 104 -20.07 -2.23 -20.20
N GLU A 105 -19.51 -1.13 -20.67
CA GLU A 105 -20.22 0.13 -20.86
C GLU A 105 -21.26 0.04 -21.98
N MET A 106 -20.94 -0.64 -23.09
CA MET A 106 -21.90 -0.97 -24.15
C MET A 106 -23.01 -1.90 -23.65
N ASN A 107 -22.68 -2.94 -22.87
CA ASN A 107 -23.69 -3.83 -22.26
C ASN A 107 -24.60 -3.08 -21.28
N ASN A 108 -24.06 -2.13 -20.51
CA ASN A 108 -24.84 -1.33 -19.57
C ASN A 108 -25.73 -0.31 -20.29
N SER A 109 -25.29 0.26 -21.42
CA SER A 109 -26.15 1.14 -22.25
C SER A 109 -27.28 0.39 -22.95
N ASP A 110 -27.10 -0.90 -23.23
CA ASP A 110 -28.13 -1.77 -23.82
C ASP A 110 -29.11 -2.37 -22.78
N GLN A 111 -28.87 -2.14 -21.47
CA GLN A 111 -29.73 -2.61 -20.38
C GLN A 111 -30.54 -1.49 -19.71
N ASP A 112 -30.96 -0.50 -20.48
CA ASP A 112 -32.09 0.34 -20.07
C ASP A 112 -33.38 -0.51 -20.04
N LYS A 113 -33.65 -1.05 -18.84
CA LYS A 113 -34.91 -1.61 -18.33
C LYS A 113 -35.22 -3.07 -18.68
N LYS A 114 -34.82 -3.97 -17.78
CA LYS A 114 -35.76 -4.95 -17.23
C LYS A 114 -35.37 -5.32 -15.80
N ASP A 115 -36.13 -4.81 -14.85
CA ASP A 115 -36.08 -5.27 -13.46
C ASP A 115 -36.56 -6.73 -13.43
N MET A 116 -35.70 -7.64 -13.00
CA MET A 116 -35.93 -9.09 -13.02
C MET A 116 -36.18 -9.64 -11.62
N TRP A 117 -36.54 -8.78 -10.66
CA TRP A 117 -36.71 -9.11 -9.24
C TRP A 117 -38.13 -8.87 -8.70
N ASP A 118 -39.13 -8.68 -9.56
CA ASP A 118 -40.55 -8.79 -9.17
C ASP A 118 -41.08 -10.17 -9.61
N ASP A 119 -40.91 -11.18 -8.74
CA ASP A 119 -41.78 -12.36 -8.58
C ASP A 119 -41.57 -13.00 -7.18
#